data_AF-A0ABD0R1I6-F1
#
_entry.id   AF-A0ABD0R1I6-F1
#
_cell.length_a   1.000
_cell.length_b   1.000
_cell.length_c   1.000
_cell.angle_alpha   90.00
_cell.angle_beta   90.00
_cell.angle_gamma   90.00
#
_symmetry.space_group_name_H-M   'P 1'
#
loop_
_entity.id
_entity.type
_entity.pdbx_description
1 polymer ?
#
loop_
_entity_poly.entity_id
_entity_poly.type
_entity_poly.pdbx_seq_one_letter_code
_entity_poly.pdbx_strand_id
1 'polypeptide(L)'
;RFYYLIQPKKLNFDEAVDACKRDGAEIAKVGHIYAAWKLLGYDRCDAGWLADGSVRYPISRPRKNCSPTEPAVRFVGFPDKKQKL
;
A
#
# COMPACT_ATOMS: atom_id res chain seq x y z
N ARG A 1 -5.94 9.62 -9.12
CA ARG A 1 -5.18 8.45 -9.65
C ARG A 1 -4.60 7.69 -8.46
N PHE A 2 -4.64 6.35 -8.44
CA PHE A 2 -4.01 5.55 -7.37
C PHE A 2 -2.51 5.35 -7.67
N TYR A 3 -1.67 5.49 -6.65
CA TYR A 3 -0.22 5.27 -6.75
C TYR A 3 0.38 5.01 -5.37
N TYR A 4 1.58 4.44 -5.36
CA TYR A 4 2.41 4.31 -4.17
C TYR A 4 3.29 5.56 -4.05
N LEU A 5 3.16 6.29 -2.94
CA LEU A 5 3.96 7.48 -2.68
C LEU A 5 5.36 7.05 -2.20
N ILE A 6 6.35 7.20 -3.07
CA ILE A 6 7.75 6.89 -2.75
C ILE A 6 8.28 7.95 -1.79
N GLN A 7 8.90 7.51 -0.69
CA GLN A 7 9.45 8.38 0.34
C GLN A 7 10.90 7.97 0.63
N PRO A 8 11.80 8.93 0.93
CA PRO A 8 13.22 8.62 1.19
C PRO A 8 13.43 7.88 2.52
N LYS A 9 12.43 7.91 3.41
CA LYS A 9 12.46 7.24 4.71
C LYS A 9 11.17 6.49 4.96
N LYS A 10 11.28 5.46 5.79
CA LYS A 10 10.15 4.72 6.36
C LYS A 10 9.24 5.64 7.15
N LEU A 11 7.93 5.50 6.98
CA LEU A 11 6.93 6.32 7.63
C LEU A 11 6.06 5.50 8.57
N ASN A 12 5.70 6.10 9.70
CA ASN A 12 4.60 5.59 10.52
C ASN A 12 3.24 5.99 9.90
N PHE A 13 2.13 5.58 10.53
CA PHE A 13 0.81 5.82 9.95
C PHE A 13 0.50 7.31 9.76
N ASP A 14 0.70 8.12 10.80
CA ASP A 14 0.39 9.57 10.76
C ASP A 14 1.30 10.30 9.77
N GLU A 15 2.60 9.95 9.75
CA GLU A 15 3.56 10.48 8.78
C GLU A 15 3.16 10.13 7.34
N ALA A 16 2.63 8.94 7.09
CA ALA A 16 2.15 8.51 5.78
C ALA A 16 0.88 9.25 5.34
N VAL A 17 -0.06 9.48 6.27
CA VAL A 17 -1.25 10.31 6.04
C VAL A 17 -0.84 11.73 5.64
N ASP A 18 0.06 12.34 6.41
CA ASP A 18 0.52 13.70 6.15
C ASP A 18 1.37 13.80 4.89
N ALA A 19 2.13 12.76 4.55
CA ALA A 19 2.86 12.69 3.28
C ALA A 19 1.90 12.69 2.09
N CYS A 20 0.82 11.91 2.13
CA CYS A 20 -0.19 11.93 1.07
C CYS A 20 -0.84 13.32 0.94
N LYS A 21 -1.21 13.94 2.06
CA LYS A 21 -1.80 15.30 2.06
C LYS A 21 -0.86 16.35 1.48
N ARG A 22 0.42 16.32 1.84
CA ARG A 22 1.44 17.24 1.31
C ARG A 22 1.65 17.08 -0.19
N ASP A 23 1.42 15.88 -0.72
CA ASP A 23 1.45 15.58 -2.16
C ASP A 23 0.13 15.91 -2.88
N GLY A 24 -0.83 16.53 -2.19
CA GLY A 24 -2.15 16.86 -2.75
C GLY A 24 -3.08 15.65 -2.92
N ALA A 25 -2.82 14.56 -2.19
CA ALA A 25 -3.57 13.32 -2.22
C ALA A 25 -4.17 12.94 -0.85
N GLU A 26 -4.94 11.85 -0.81
CA GLU A 26 -5.48 11.25 0.40
C GLU A 26 -4.88 9.84 0.57
N ILE A 27 -4.63 9.41 1.82
CA ILE A 27 -4.23 8.04 2.09
C ILE A 27 -5.26 7.06 1.50
N ALA A 28 -4.79 6.03 0.81
CA ALA A 28 -5.69 5.15 0.09
C ALA A 28 -6.53 4.28 1.04
N LYS A 29 -7.80 4.06 0.70
CA LYS A 29 -8.67 3.07 1.36
C LYS A 29 -8.41 1.68 0.80
N VAL A 30 -8.84 0.65 1.53
CA VAL A 30 -8.79 -0.75 1.07
C VAL A 30 -9.49 -0.92 -0.28
N GLY A 31 -10.64 -0.29 -0.48
CA GLY A 31 -11.34 -0.34 -1.78
C GLY A 31 -10.50 0.19 -2.95
N HIS A 32 -9.69 1.25 -2.74
CA HIS A 32 -8.86 1.83 -3.79
C HIS A 32 -7.79 0.87 -4.28
N ILE A 33 -7.07 0.19 -3.36
CA ILE A 33 -6.03 -0.79 -3.74
C ILE A 33 -6.63 -2.01 -4.46
N TYR A 34 -7.78 -2.51 -4.01
CA TYR A 34 -8.47 -3.61 -4.69
C TYR A 34 -8.95 -3.22 -6.08
N ALA A 35 -9.55 -2.03 -6.24
CA ALA A 35 -9.98 -1.53 -7.54
C ALA A 35 -8.79 -1.33 -8.49
N ALA A 36 -7.70 -0.71 -8.02
CA ALA A 36 -6.49 -0.51 -8.83
C ALA A 36 -5.85 -1.84 -9.25
N TRP A 37 -5.73 -2.80 -8.33
CA TRP A 37 -5.22 -4.14 -8.64
C TRP A 37 -6.13 -4.87 -9.64
N LYS A 38 -7.44 -4.94 -9.37
CA LYS A 38 -8.37 -5.77 -10.16
C LYS A 38 -8.69 -5.19 -11.53
N LEU A 39 -8.85 -3.88 -11.63
CA LEU A 39 -9.32 -3.22 -12.86
C LEU A 39 -8.17 -2.68 -13.72
N LEU A 40 -7.07 -2.25 -13.09
CA LEU A 40 -5.95 -1.60 -13.77
C LEU A 40 -4.67 -2.45 -13.77
N GLY A 41 -4.71 -3.66 -13.21
CA GLY A 41 -3.54 -4.54 -13.10
C GLY A 41 -2.42 -3.94 -12.27
N TYR A 42 -2.75 -3.08 -11.30
CA TYR A 42 -1.74 -2.41 -10.48
C TYR A 42 -0.91 -3.43 -9.70
N ASP A 43 0.41 -3.31 -9.78
CA ASP A 43 1.39 -4.28 -9.27
C ASP A 43 2.52 -3.54 -8.57
N ARG A 44 2.72 -3.83 -7.28
CA ARG A 44 3.75 -3.23 -6.45
C ARG A 44 4.12 -4.18 -5.30
N CYS A 45 5.40 -4.47 -5.14
CA CYS A 45 5.92 -5.29 -4.02
C CYS A 45 6.37 -4.46 -2.82
N ASP A 46 5.78 -3.29 -2.62
CA ASP A 46 6.08 -2.42 -1.48
C ASP A 46 4.82 -2.29 -0.64
N ALA A 47 4.92 -2.68 0.63
CA ALA A 47 3.84 -2.60 1.58
C ALA A 47 3.65 -1.17 2.06
N GLY A 48 2.42 -0.67 2.00
CA GLY A 48 2.07 0.69 2.40
C GLY A 48 0.90 0.73 3.36
N TRP A 49 0.86 1.79 4.17
CA TRP A 49 -0.28 2.12 5.03
C TRP A 49 -1.52 2.45 4.21
N LEU A 50 -2.68 1.99 4.69
CA LEU A 50 -4.00 2.35 4.18
C LEU A 50 -4.84 3.02 5.27
N ALA A 51 -5.92 3.69 4.87
CA ALA A 51 -6.78 4.50 5.74
C ALA A 51 -7.36 3.75 6.96
N ASP A 52 -7.54 2.44 6.87
CA ASP A 52 -8.02 1.58 7.97
C ASP A 52 -6.91 1.25 8.99
N GLY A 53 -5.68 1.72 8.76
CA GLY A 53 -4.50 1.37 9.55
C GLY A 53 -3.91 0.00 9.18
N SER A 54 -4.40 -0.65 8.12
CA SER A 54 -3.77 -1.87 7.62
C SER A 54 -2.57 -1.56 6.75
N VAL A 55 -1.71 -2.56 6.61
CA VAL A 55 -0.57 -2.54 5.71
C VAL A 55 -0.78 -3.58 4.63
N ARG A 56 -0.77 -3.16 3.36
CA ARG A 56 -1.05 -4.04 2.22
C ARG A 56 -0.17 -3.72 1.02
N TYR A 57 -0.03 -4.68 0.11
CA TYR A 57 0.55 -4.46 -1.22
C TYR A 57 -0.14 -5.32 -2.29
N PRO A 58 -0.35 -4.81 -3.51
CA PRO A 58 -1.02 -5.53 -4.59
C PRO A 58 -0.03 -6.22 -5.54
N ILE A 59 -0.25 -7.49 -5.85
CA ILE A 59 0.53 -8.23 -6.86
C ILE A 59 -0.42 -8.72 -7.94
N SER A 60 -0.24 -8.22 -9.15
CA SER A 60 -0.97 -8.69 -10.34
C SER A 60 -0.20 -9.78 -11.08
N ARG A 61 1.14 -9.78 -11.00
CA ARG A 61 2.01 -10.79 -11.61
C ARG A 61 2.83 -11.51 -10.53
N PRO A 62 2.51 -12.79 -10.22
CA PRO A 62 3.20 -13.55 -9.19
C PRO A 62 4.72 -13.64 -9.43
N ARG A 63 5.51 -13.54 -8.36
CA ARG A 63 6.98 -13.65 -8.41
C ARG A 63 7.57 -14.04 -7.06
N LYS A 64 8.74 -14.68 -7.08
CA LYS A 64 9.39 -15.37 -5.95
C LYS A 64 9.37 -14.62 -4.60
N ASN A 65 9.59 -13.30 -4.59
CA ASN A 65 9.72 -12.54 -3.35
C ASN A 65 8.45 -11.76 -2.96
N CYS A 66 7.40 -11.82 -3.80
CA CYS A 66 6.30 -10.87 -3.78
C CYS A 66 5.01 -11.57 -4.21
N SER A 67 4.56 -12.59 -3.48
CA SER A 67 3.48 -13.51 -3.89
C SER A 67 3.91 -14.51 -4.98
N PRO A 68 4.50 -15.66 -4.61
CA PRO A 68 5.07 -16.62 -5.57
C PRO A 68 4.02 -17.36 -6.41
N THR A 69 2.82 -17.57 -5.86
CA THR A 69 1.86 -18.54 -6.40
C THR A 69 0.66 -17.90 -7.09
N GLU A 70 0.25 -16.69 -6.70
CA GLU A 70 -1.03 -16.13 -7.13
C GLU A 70 -1.03 -14.59 -7.15
N PRO A 71 -1.84 -13.97 -8.02
CA PRO A 71 -2.15 -12.55 -7.92
C PRO A 71 -3.01 -12.29 -6.69
N ALA A 72 -2.63 -11.34 -5.84
CA ALA A 72 -3.40 -10.99 -4.65
C ALA A 72 -3.07 -9.58 -4.14
N VAL A 73 -4.04 -8.97 -3.45
CA VAL A 73 -3.75 -7.88 -2.51
C VAL A 73 -3.30 -8.51 -1.19
N ARG A 74 -1.99 -8.55 -0.96
CA ARG A 74 -1.40 -9.16 0.23
C ARG A 74 -1.61 -8.25 1.43
N PHE A 75 -2.13 -8.85 2.49
CA PHE A 75 -2.34 -8.23 3.79
C PHE A 75 -1.17 -8.58 4.71
N VAL A 76 -0.45 -7.57 5.18
CA VAL A 76 0.68 -7.75 6.10
C VAL A 76 0.19 -7.77 7.54
N GLY A 77 -0.78 -6.91 7.89
CA GLY A 77 -1.34 -6.83 9.24
C GLY A 77 -1.85 -5.44 9.60
N PHE A 78 -2.14 -5.28 10.89
CA PHE A 78 -2.37 -4.00 11.56
C PHE A 78 -1.23 -3.75 12.57
N PRO A 79 -0.06 -3.29 12.11
CA PRO A 79 1.04 -2.96 13.03
C PRO A 79 0.68 -1.76 13.91
N ASP A 80 1.45 -1.56 14.98
CA ASP A 80 1.33 -0.35 15.79
C ASP A 80 1.52 0.88 14.89
N LYS A 81 0.61 1.86 14.99
CA LYS A 81 0.62 3.07 14.15
C LYS A 81 1.89 3.90 14.29
N LYS A 82 2.66 3.72 15.36
CA LYS A 82 3.96 4.35 15.60
C LYS A 82 5.12 3.64 14.91
N GLN A 83 4.93 2.39 14.47
CA GLN A 83 5.95 1.62 13.76
C GLN A 83 6.22 2.24 12.39
N LYS A 84 7.50 2.38 12.02
CA LYS A 84 7.91 2.86 10.70
C LYS A 84 8.12 1.70 9.74
N LEU A 85 7.48 1.74 8.57
CA LEU A 85 7.50 0.68 7.55
C LEU A 85 8.45 0.99 6.40
#